data_AF-A0A0M9ZSX2-F1
#
_entry.id   AF-A0A0M9ZSX2-F1
#
_cell.length_a   1.000
_cell.length_b   1.000
_cell.length_c   1.000
_cell.angle_alpha   90.00
_cell.angle_beta   90.00
_cell.angle_gamma   90.00
#
_symmetry.space_group_name_H-M   'P 1'
#
loop_
_entity.id
_entity.type
_entity.pdbx_description
1 polymer ?
#
loop_
_entity_poly.entity_id
_entity_poly.type
_entity_poly.pdbx_seq_one_letter_code
_entity_poly.pdbx_strand_id
1 'polypeptide(L)'
;MLAYTPHKPAIHYLNPVAWVVVELCDGSSGSQIYAAFKELDKGRIGEPELKEAFESAMDQLVDGGLVDVTRPIRPLDGREVNP
;
A
#
# COMPACT_ATOMS: atom_id res chain seq x y z
N MET A 1 5.94 -3.26 -15.06
CA MET A 1 6.35 -1.84 -15.08
C MET A 1 7.61 -1.67 -14.25
N LEU A 2 8.41 -0.62 -14.43
CA LEU A 2 9.67 -0.42 -13.71
C LEU A 2 9.51 0.63 -12.60
N ALA A 3 10.01 0.34 -11.41
CA ALA A 3 10.08 1.30 -10.29
C ALA A 3 11.51 1.39 -9.75
N TYR A 4 11.92 2.58 -9.32
CA TYR A 4 13.26 2.83 -8.76
C TYR A 4 13.15 3.23 -7.29
N THR A 5 13.90 2.56 -6.42
CA THR A 5 13.95 2.86 -4.98
C THR A 5 15.20 3.68 -4.66
N PRO A 6 15.10 5.00 -4.37
CA PRO A 6 16.29 5.85 -4.24
C PRO A 6 17.09 5.61 -2.96
N HIS A 7 16.43 5.23 -1.86
CA HIS A 7 17.06 5.05 -0.55
C HIS A 7 17.83 3.72 -0.44
N LYS A 8 17.48 2.76 -1.30
CA LYS A 8 18.21 1.51 -1.54
C LYS A 8 18.28 1.30 -3.05
N PRO A 9 19.25 1.92 -3.74
CA PRO A 9 19.28 2.01 -5.21
C PRO A 9 19.08 0.65 -5.88
N ALA A 10 17.89 0.45 -6.43
CA ALA A 10 17.49 -0.77 -7.11
C ALA A 10 16.35 -0.47 -8.10
N ILE A 11 16.33 -1.23 -9.20
CA ILE A 11 15.24 -1.21 -10.18
C ILE A 11 14.39 -2.47 -9.97
N HIS A 12 13.10 -2.28 -9.78
CA HIS A 12 12.13 -3.34 -9.50
C HIS A 12 11.21 -3.54 -10.71
N TYR A 13 10.97 -4.81 -11.06
CA TYR A 13 9.92 -5.18 -12.00
C TYR A 13 8.63 -5.41 -11.23
N LEU A 14 7.68 -4.49 -11.36
CA LEU A 14 6.37 -4.62 -10.75
C LEU A 14 5.42 -5.40 -11.65
N ASN A 15 4.71 -6.34 -11.03
CA ASN A 15 3.55 -6.95 -11.66
C ASN A 15 2.43 -5.89 -11.84
N PRO A 16 1.44 -6.10 -12.73
CA PRO A 16 0.40 -5.10 -12.98
C PRO A 16 -0.41 -4.70 -11.75
N VAL A 17 -0.65 -5.64 -10.83
CA VAL A 17 -1.42 -5.39 -9.61
C VAL A 17 -0.64 -4.51 -8.65
N ALA A 18 0.65 -4.80 -8.43
CA ALA A 18 1.54 -4.00 -7.60
C ALA A 18 1.65 -2.56 -8.09
N TRP A 19 1.65 -2.35 -9.41
CA TRP A 19 1.59 -1.01 -9.97
C TRP A 19 0.29 -0.28 -9.60
N VAL A 20 -0.87 -0.92 -9.80
CA VAL A 20 -2.17 -0.33 -9.44
C VAL A 20 -2.23 -0.01 -7.94
N VAL A 21 -1.75 -0.92 -7.09
CA VAL A 21 -1.74 -0.73 -5.64
C VAL A 21 -0.87 0.45 -5.23
N VAL A 22 0.31 0.64 -5.84
CA VAL A 22 1.15 1.83 -5.60
C VAL A 22 0.43 3.13 -5.95
N GLU A 23 -0.27 3.17 -7.08
CA GLU A 23 -1.00 4.38 -7.52
C GLU A 23 -2.15 4.73 -6.56
N LEU A 24 -2.63 3.77 -5.76
CA LEU A 24 -3.65 3.97 -4.73
C LEU A 24 -3.07 4.38 -3.37
N CYS A 25 -1.75 4.36 -3.20
CA CYS A 25 -1.10 4.76 -1.94
C CYS A 25 -1.02 6.30 -1.82
N ASP A 26 -2.08 6.92 -1.31
CA ASP A 26 -2.19 8.38 -1.11
C ASP A 26 -2.16 8.82 0.36
N GLY A 27 -1.69 7.94 1.26
CA GLY A 27 -1.80 8.09 2.71
C GLY A 27 -3.03 7.41 3.33
N SER A 28 -3.87 6.80 2.50
CA SER A 28 -4.97 5.91 2.92
C SER A 28 -4.49 4.69 3.72
N SER A 29 -5.38 4.15 4.55
CA SER A 29 -5.14 2.88 5.25
C SER A 29 -5.19 1.69 4.28
N GLY A 30 -4.57 0.58 4.65
CA GLY A 30 -4.61 -0.65 3.83
C GLY A 30 -6.03 -1.12 3.49
N SER A 31 -7.00 -0.93 4.39
CA SER A 31 -8.40 -1.28 4.11
C SER A 31 -9.06 -0.34 3.10
N GLN A 32 -8.72 0.95 3.12
CA GLN A 32 -9.21 1.92 2.15
C GLN A 32 -8.60 1.66 0.76
N ILE A 33 -7.30 1.34 0.71
CA ILE A 33 -6.62 0.95 -0.53
C ILE A 33 -7.25 -0.31 -1.11
N TYR A 34 -7.50 -1.34 -0.29
CA TYR A 34 -8.16 -2.57 -0.74
C TYR A 34 -9.57 -2.32 -1.27
N ALA A 35 -10.35 -1.45 -0.61
CA ALA A 35 -11.69 -1.07 -1.08
C ALA A 35 -11.61 -0.39 -2.45
N ALA A 36 -10.69 0.55 -2.65
CA ALA A 36 -10.50 1.22 -3.94
C ALA A 36 -10.04 0.24 -5.03
N PHE A 37 -9.14 -0.69 -4.70
CA PHE A 37 -8.70 -1.75 -5.61
C PHE A 37 -9.86 -2.65 -6.04
N LYS A 38 -10.75 -3.02 -5.11
CA LYS A 38 -11.96 -3.79 -5.38
C LYS A 38 -12.94 -3.06 -6.31
N GLU A 39 -13.13 -1.75 -6.11
CA GLU A 39 -13.95 -0.94 -7.00
C GLU A 39 -13.38 -0.86 -8.42
N LEU A 40 -12.04 -0.87 -8.58
CA LEU A 40 -11.39 -0.93 -9.89
C LEU A 40 -11.57 -2.28 -10.58
N ASP A 41 -11.60 -3.38 -9.83
CA ASP A 41 -11.82 -4.71 -10.40
C ASP A 41 -13.22 -4.83 -11.03
N LYS A 42 -14.24 -4.19 -10.43
CA LYS A 42 -15.65 -4.25 -10.88
C LYS A 42 -16.21 -5.68 -10.92
N GLY A 43 -15.72 -6.57 -10.06
CA GLY A 43 -16.18 -7.96 -9.95
C GLY A 43 -15.77 -8.85 -11.12
N ARG A 44 -14.65 -8.55 -11.77
CA ARG A 44 -14.08 -9.39 -12.83
C ARG A 44 -13.44 -10.65 -12.28
N ILE A 45 -12.94 -10.60 -11.05
CA ILE A 45 -12.45 -11.77 -10.32
C ILE A 45 -13.18 -11.92 -8.98
N GLY A 46 -13.12 -13.13 -8.41
CA GLY A 46 -13.73 -13.43 -7.12
C GLY A 46 -13.01 -12.75 -5.97
N GLU A 47 -13.71 -12.57 -4.84
CA GLU A 47 -13.13 -11.96 -3.63
C GLU A 47 -11.86 -12.68 -3.13
N PRO A 48 -11.79 -14.03 -3.09
CA PRO A 48 -10.58 -14.73 -2.65
C PRO A 48 -9.38 -14.41 -3.54
N GLU A 49 -9.55 -14.49 -4.87
CA GLU A 49 -8.49 -14.23 -5.84
C GLU A 49 -8.08 -12.76 -5.83
N LEU A 50 -9.04 -11.84 -5.67
CA LEU A 50 -8.77 -10.42 -5.54
C LEU A 50 -7.95 -10.10 -4.30
N LYS A 51 -8.29 -10.74 -3.18
CA LYS A 51 -7.56 -10.58 -1.92
C LYS A 51 -6.14 -11.12 -2.03
N GLU A 52 -5.96 -12.32 -2.58
CA GLU A 52 -4.65 -12.91 -2.80
C GLU A 52 -3.78 -12.03 -3.72
N ALA A 53 -4.36 -11.51 -4.81
CA ALA A 53 -3.66 -10.60 -5.72
C ALA A 53 -3.21 -9.32 -5.02
N PHE A 54 -4.07 -8.76 -4.16
CA PHE A 54 -3.75 -7.57 -3.37
C PHE A 54 -2.65 -7.83 -2.34
N GLU A 55 -2.74 -8.93 -1.60
CA GLU A 55 -1.74 -9.31 -0.60
C GLU A 55 -0.37 -9.55 -1.26
N SER A 56 -0.33 -10.30 -2.37
CA SER A 56 0.91 -10.52 -3.13
C SER A 56 1.52 -9.22 -3.67
N ALA A 57 0.68 -8.27 -4.10
CA ALA A 57 1.14 -6.95 -4.51
C ALA A 57 1.73 -6.16 -3.35
N MET A 58 1.08 -6.15 -2.19
CA MET A 58 1.60 -5.48 -0.99
C MET A 58 2.94 -6.06 -0.55
N ASP A 59 3.08 -7.39 -0.55
CA ASP A 59 4.34 -8.07 -0.22
C ASP A 59 5.46 -7.63 -1.16
N GLN A 60 5.21 -7.62 -2.47
CA GLN A 60 6.20 -7.18 -3.46
C GLN A 60 6.66 -5.74 -3.21
N LEU A 61 5.74 -4.85 -2.86
CA LEU A 61 6.05 -3.43 -2.67
C LEU A 61 6.79 -3.16 -1.36
N VAL A 62 6.41 -3.84 -0.28
CA VAL A 62 7.07 -3.74 1.02
C VAL A 62 8.47 -4.34 0.95
N ASP A 63 8.62 -5.55 0.41
CA ASP A 63 9.92 -6.21 0.25
C ASP A 63 10.85 -5.42 -0.70
N GLY A 64 10.26 -4.75 -1.70
CA GLY A 64 10.95 -3.86 -2.61
C GLY A 64 11.36 -2.51 -2.00
N GLY A 65 10.87 -2.16 -0.81
CA GLY A 65 11.08 -0.85 -0.19
C GLY A 65 10.44 0.30 -0.97
N LEU A 66 9.39 0.01 -1.72
CA LEU A 66 8.64 1.00 -2.52
C LEU A 66 7.51 1.64 -1.73
N VAL A 67 7.00 0.93 -0.72
CA VAL A 67 6.00 1.44 0.23
C VAL A 67 6.41 1.06 1.65
N ASP A 68 6.09 1.92 2.61
CA ASP A 68 6.30 1.69 4.02
C ASP A 68 4.96 1.56 4.76
N VAL A 69 4.81 0.51 5.57
CA VAL A 69 3.63 0.35 6.43
C VAL A 69 3.85 1.14 7.71
N THR A 70 3.33 2.36 7.75
CA THR A 70 3.36 3.19 8.94
C THR A 70 2.27 2.75 9.91
N ARG A 71 2.62 2.54 11.18
CA ARG A 71 1.61 2.47 12.24
C ARG A 71 1.14 3.88 12.56
N PRO A 72 -0.17 4.12 12.74
CA PRO A 72 -0.65 5.43 13.16
C PRO A 72 0.02 5.79 14.50
N ILE A 73 0.67 6.96 14.54
CA ILE A 73 1.20 7.51 15.78
C ILE A 73 -0.01 7.83 16.65
N ARG A 74 -0.14 7.17 17.80
CA ARG A 74 -1.16 7.55 18.80
C ARG A 74 -0.89 9.02 19.17
N PRO A 75 -1.89 9.93 19.09
CA PRO A 75 -1.70 11.30 19.56
C PRO A 75 -1.19 11.25 21.00
N LEU A 76 -0.12 12.01 21.30
CA LEU A 76 0.31 12.19 22.68
C LEU A 76 -0.81 12.95 23.40
N ASP A 77 -1.60 12.25 24.21
CA ASP A 77 -2.62 12.87 25.06
C ASP A 77 -1.98 13.98 25.92
N GLY A 78 -2.48 15.19 25.72
CA GLY A 78 -2.53 16.27 26.71
C GLY A 78 -1.28 16.52 27.57
N ARG A 79 -0.19 17.06 26.99
CA ARG A 79 0.65 17.96 27.80
C ARG A 79 -0.15 19.22 28.09
N GLU A 80 -0.88 19.19 29.20
CA GLU A 80 -1.33 20.38 29.90
C GLU A 80 -0.11 21.30 30.11
N VAL A 81 -0.07 22.37 29.32
CA VAL A 81 0.76 23.54 29.63
C VAL A 81 0.10 24.25 30.79
N ASN A 82 0.51 23.92 32.01
CA ASN A 82 0.15 24.71 33.18
C ASN A 82 1.04 25.98 33.20
N PRO A 83 0.45 27.19 33.23
CA PRO A 83 1.20 28.45 33.37
C PRO A 83 1.93 28.59 34.71
#